data_AF-A0A2S8RCS9-F1
#
_entry.id   AF-A0A2S8RCS9-F1
#
_cell.length_a   1.000
_cell.length_b   1.000
_cell.length_c   1.000
_cell.angle_alpha   90.00
_cell.angle_beta   90.00
_cell.angle_gamma   90.00
#
_symmetry.space_group_name_H-M   'P 1'
#
loop_
_entity.id
_entity.type
_entity.pdbx_description
1 polymer ?
#
loop_
_entity_poly.entity_id
_entity_poly.type
_entity_poly.pdbx_seq_one_letter_code
_entity_poly.pdbx_strand_id
1 'polypeptide(L)'
;MLTFKNIDFGSGANTFTARVASDADRTVDIEIRSNSATGTCVGTLTVNSTGDWDVYEEMSTSISDLTGVNDIVLVFSGPVNIDWFTFGKTGNGGSEPLLGDITGDGVINSADVGLLKRHLLEIVTLEEPSIDDLNKDGGVDSIDCGLLTRYVLEIIDSF
;
A
#
# COMPACT_ATOMS: atom_id res chain seq x y z
N MET A 1 17.04 2.93 19.69
CA MET A 1 15.90 2.09 19.27
C MET A 1 14.62 2.67 19.87
N LEU A 2 13.49 2.46 19.21
CA LEU A 2 12.15 2.85 19.68
C LEU A 2 11.23 1.63 19.61
N THR A 3 10.39 1.42 20.62
CA THR A 3 9.46 0.28 20.67
C THR A 3 8.03 0.75 20.78
N PHE A 4 7.19 0.25 19.88
CA PHE A 4 5.75 0.46 19.85
C PHE A 4 5.08 -0.87 20.15
N LYS A 5 4.26 -0.92 21.19
CA LYS A 5 3.69 -2.17 21.69
C LYS A 5 2.28 -2.39 21.18
N ASN A 6 1.92 -3.65 21.00
CA ASN A 6 0.57 -4.11 20.66
C ASN A 6 -0.02 -3.41 19.43
N ILE A 7 0.77 -3.26 18.36
CA ILE A 7 0.25 -2.75 17.08
C ILE A 7 -0.52 -3.88 16.40
N ASP A 8 -1.78 -3.62 16.05
CA ASP A 8 -2.64 -4.56 15.33
C ASP A 8 -2.56 -4.31 13.82
N PHE A 9 -2.02 -5.28 13.09
CA PHE A 9 -1.88 -5.27 11.64
C PHE A 9 -3.07 -5.93 10.92
N GLY A 10 -4.05 -6.44 11.66
CA GLY A 10 -5.22 -7.12 11.10
C GLY A 10 -4.82 -8.24 10.14
N SER A 11 -5.23 -8.11 8.88
CA SER A 11 -5.03 -9.09 7.82
C SER A 11 -3.68 -8.98 7.09
N GLY A 12 -2.82 -8.01 7.43
CA GLY A 12 -1.51 -7.87 6.78
C GLY A 12 -1.05 -6.43 6.64
N ALA A 13 0.26 -6.22 6.75
CA ALA A 13 0.98 -5.07 6.23
C ALA A 13 2.33 -5.52 5.66
N ASN A 14 2.69 -4.99 4.50
CA ASN A 14 3.91 -5.33 3.76
C ASN A 14 4.67 -4.10 3.23
N THR A 15 4.25 -2.91 3.63
CA THR A 15 4.96 -1.67 3.34
C THR A 15 5.13 -0.87 4.61
N PHE A 16 6.30 -0.27 4.78
CA PHE A 16 6.60 0.70 5.82
C PHE A 16 6.98 2.02 5.17
N THR A 17 6.30 3.10 5.53
CA THR A 17 6.58 4.46 5.05
C THR A 17 6.88 5.35 6.24
N ALA A 18 7.92 6.17 6.16
CA ALA A 18 8.28 7.12 7.19
C ALA A 18 8.62 8.48 6.60
N ARG A 19 8.24 9.54 7.30
CA ARG A 19 8.65 10.91 7.01
C ARG A 19 9.90 11.25 7.83
N VAL A 20 11.02 11.40 7.13
CA VAL A 20 12.36 11.42 7.74
C VAL A 20 13.20 12.56 7.20
N ALA A 21 14.16 13.03 8.00
CA ALA A 21 15.18 13.98 7.60
C ALA A 21 16.56 13.53 8.12
N SER A 22 17.61 13.73 7.32
CA SER A 22 18.98 13.38 7.70
C SER A 22 19.98 14.26 6.95
N ASP A 23 21.00 14.73 7.64
CA ASP A 23 22.21 15.29 7.01
C ASP A 23 23.47 14.55 7.47
N ALA A 24 23.34 13.24 7.70
CA ALA A 24 24.47 12.39 8.05
C ALA A 24 25.38 12.14 6.83
N ASP A 25 26.70 12.09 7.06
CA ASP A 25 27.72 11.80 6.03
C ASP A 25 27.64 10.36 5.45
N ARG A 26 26.76 9.52 6.00
CA ARG A 26 26.53 8.13 5.59
C ARG A 26 25.05 7.80 5.66
N THR A 27 24.65 6.80 4.88
CA THR A 27 23.29 6.26 4.93
C THR A 27 22.97 5.73 6.33
N VAL A 28 21.74 5.95 6.75
CA VAL A 28 21.21 5.50 8.04
C VAL A 28 20.14 4.46 7.77
N ASP A 29 20.31 3.29 8.37
CA ASP A 29 19.33 2.22 8.28
C ASP A 29 18.40 2.28 9.49
N ILE A 30 17.10 2.17 9.18
CA ILE A 30 16.04 1.94 10.15
C ILE A 30 15.58 0.50 9.95
N GLU A 31 16.06 -0.41 10.80
CA GLU A 31 15.57 -1.79 10.80
C GLU A 31 14.20 -1.84 11.50
N ILE A 32 13.22 -2.45 10.84
CA ILE A 32 11.90 -2.73 11.39
C ILE A 32 11.92 -4.18 11.91
N ARG A 33 11.88 -4.35 13.23
CA ARG A 33 11.91 -5.67 13.88
C ARG A 33 10.60 -5.99 14.60
N SER A 34 10.19 -7.25 14.55
CA SER A 34 9.00 -7.72 15.26
C SER A 34 9.34 -8.28 16.65
N ASN A 35 8.47 -7.98 17.62
CA ASN A 35 8.41 -8.46 19.01
C ASN A 35 9.58 -8.06 19.93
N SER A 36 10.81 -7.90 19.43
CA SER A 36 11.96 -7.46 20.24
C SER A 36 13.08 -6.84 19.40
N ALA A 37 14.02 -6.15 20.06
CA ALA A 37 15.18 -5.55 19.41
C ALA A 37 16.12 -6.58 18.75
N THR A 38 16.06 -7.84 19.17
CA THR A 38 16.79 -8.98 18.56
C THR A 38 15.85 -9.92 17.81
N GLY A 39 14.60 -9.53 17.61
CA GLY A 39 13.59 -10.30 16.90
C GLY A 39 13.82 -10.28 15.40
N THR A 40 12.92 -10.92 14.66
CA THR A 40 12.99 -11.00 13.20
C THR A 40 12.98 -9.59 12.60
N CYS A 41 14.00 -9.28 11.77
CA CYS A 41 13.98 -8.09 10.93
C CYS A 41 13.01 -8.35 9.78
N VAL A 42 11.91 -7.60 9.75
CA VAL A 42 10.88 -7.74 8.71
C VAL A 42 11.14 -6.82 7.53
N GLY A 43 11.94 -5.78 7.70
CA GLY A 43 12.46 -4.97 6.60
C GLY A 43 13.39 -3.88 7.10
N THR A 44 14.01 -3.17 6.16
CA THR A 44 14.94 -2.07 6.44
C THR A 44 14.62 -0.89 5.54
N LEU A 45 14.45 0.29 6.13
CA LEU A 45 14.36 1.55 5.41
C LEU A 45 15.74 2.21 5.44
N THR A 46 16.39 2.33 4.29
CA THR A 46 17.68 3.02 4.15
C THR A 46 17.44 4.49 3.81
N VAL A 47 17.88 5.38 4.69
CA VAL A 47 17.72 6.83 4.58
C VAL A 47 19.04 7.46 4.14
N ASN A 48 19.03 8.07 2.96
CA ASN A 48 20.14 8.92 2.49
C ASN A 48 20.05 10.32 3.12
N SER A 49 21.09 11.14 2.98
CA SER A 49 20.96 12.56 3.33
C SER A 49 19.84 13.20 2.51
N THR A 50 18.92 13.88 3.18
CA THR A 50 17.87 14.74 2.61
C THR A 50 18.37 16.18 2.43
N GLY A 51 19.62 16.45 2.76
CA GLY A 51 20.32 17.73 2.56
C GLY A 51 20.30 18.67 3.76
N ASP A 52 19.44 18.46 4.75
CA ASP A 52 19.41 19.20 6.03
C ASP A 52 18.58 18.42 7.08
N TRP A 53 18.82 18.65 8.37
CA TRP A 53 18.08 18.03 9.47
C TRP A 53 16.60 18.45 9.55
N ASP A 54 16.22 19.54 8.89
CA ASP A 54 14.85 20.06 8.80
C ASP A 54 14.20 19.87 7.43
N VAL A 55 14.89 19.24 6.47
CA VAL A 55 14.32 18.86 5.15
C VAL A 55 13.80 17.44 5.22
N TYR A 56 12.48 17.31 5.36
CA TYR A 56 11.80 16.03 5.51
C TYR A 56 11.26 15.51 4.18
N GLU A 57 11.49 14.23 3.93
CA GLU A 57 10.97 13.47 2.79
C GLU A 57 10.23 12.22 3.27
N GLU A 58 9.25 11.77 2.49
CA GLU A 58 8.61 10.47 2.68
C GLU A 58 9.41 9.40 1.96
N MET A 59 9.81 8.37 2.68
CA MET A 59 10.52 7.22 2.13
C MET A 59 9.82 5.93 2.53
N SER A 60 9.75 4.99 1.60
CA SER A 60 9.05 3.71 1.77
C SER A 60 9.98 2.53 1.51
N THR A 61 9.71 1.41 2.19
CA THR A 61 10.35 0.12 1.95
C THR A 61 9.35 -1.01 2.08
N SER A 62 9.56 -2.11 1.36
CA SER A 62 8.78 -3.33 1.55
C SER A 62 9.22 -4.04 2.83
N ILE A 63 8.27 -4.66 3.51
CA ILE A 63 8.50 -5.51 4.68
C ILE A 63 7.86 -6.88 4.46
N SER A 64 8.33 -7.87 5.20
CA SER A 64 7.67 -9.16 5.31
C SER A 64 6.29 -8.97 5.92
N ASP A 65 5.28 -9.68 5.40
CA ASP A 65 3.90 -9.58 5.85
C ASP A 65 3.78 -9.70 7.39
N LEU A 66 3.35 -8.61 8.01
CA LEU A 66 2.99 -8.55 9.43
C LEU A 66 1.48 -8.74 9.58
N THR A 67 1.05 -9.69 10.41
CA THR A 67 -0.37 -9.98 10.65
C THR A 67 -0.67 -10.04 12.14
N GLY A 68 -1.92 -9.76 12.51
CA GLY A 68 -2.35 -9.73 13.91
C GLY A 68 -1.57 -8.72 14.77
N VAL A 69 -1.51 -8.97 16.08
CA VAL A 69 -0.92 -8.05 17.04
C VAL A 69 0.56 -8.35 17.26
N ASN A 70 1.43 -7.36 17.03
CA ASN A 70 2.88 -7.46 17.26
C ASN A 70 3.42 -6.20 17.94
N ASP A 71 4.52 -6.35 18.70
CA ASP A 71 5.34 -5.19 19.05
C ASP A 71 6.29 -4.88 17.88
N ILE A 72 6.49 -3.60 17.57
CA ILE A 72 7.45 -3.14 16.57
C ILE A 72 8.61 -2.43 17.25
N VAL A 73 9.82 -2.80 16.84
CA VAL A 73 11.05 -2.15 17.29
C VAL A 73 11.78 -1.56 16.10
N LEU A 74 11.96 -0.24 16.11
CA LEU A 74 12.79 0.48 15.16
C LEU A 74 14.22 0.57 15.70
N VAL A 75 15.18 0.01 14.97
CA VAL A 75 16.60 0.04 15.32
C VAL A 75 17.34 0.91 14.32
N PHE A 76 18.05 1.92 14.83
CA PHE A 76 18.72 2.94 14.02
C PHE A 76 20.23 2.66 13.99
N SER A 77 20.83 2.64 12.79
CA SER A 77 22.29 2.50 12.65
C SER A 77 23.05 3.82 12.81
N GLY A 78 22.34 4.95 12.83
CA GLY A 78 22.90 6.31 12.89
C GLY A 78 21.84 7.39 13.23
N PRO A 79 22.23 8.67 13.21
CA PRO A 79 21.34 9.79 13.51
C PRO A 79 20.37 10.07 12.37
N VAL A 80 19.07 10.13 12.68
CA VAL A 80 17.99 10.47 11.74
C VAL A 80 16.85 11.14 12.51
N ASN A 81 16.24 12.16 11.92
CA ASN A 81 15.00 12.76 12.43
C ASN A 81 13.81 12.00 11.82
N ILE A 82 12.82 11.68 12.65
CA ILE A 82 11.58 11.03 12.24
C ILE A 82 10.42 11.84 12.78
N ASP A 83 9.49 12.20 11.90
CA ASP A 83 8.25 12.87 12.24
C ASP A 83 7.17 11.83 12.53
N TRP A 84 6.83 11.01 11.53
CA TRP A 84 5.86 9.93 11.64
C TRP A 84 6.24 8.74 10.75
N PHE A 85 5.58 7.62 10.99
CA PHE A 85 5.60 6.46 10.09
C PHE A 85 4.22 5.80 10.04
N THR A 86 3.98 5.05 8.98
CA THR A 86 2.78 4.25 8.79
C THR A 86 3.13 2.89 8.20
N PHE A 87 2.23 1.94 8.42
CA PHE A 87 2.27 0.64 7.79
C PHE A 87 1.14 0.54 6.78
N GLY A 88 1.48 0.09 5.59
CA GLY A 88 0.54 -0.13 4.50
C GLY A 88 0.50 -1.59 4.11
N LYS A 89 -0.61 -1.97 3.49
CA LYS A 89 -0.71 -3.19 2.70
C LYS A 89 -0.78 -2.74 1.25
N THR A 90 0.36 -2.76 0.57
CA THR A 90 0.34 -2.82 -0.88
C THR A 90 -0.05 -4.26 -1.17
N GLY A 91 -1.26 -4.54 -1.67
CA GLY A 91 -1.66 -5.93 -1.97
C GLY A 91 -0.49 -6.66 -2.64
N ASN A 92 -0.20 -7.91 -2.26
CA ASN A 92 0.78 -8.72 -3.00
C ASN A 92 0.33 -8.74 -4.46
N GLY A 93 0.92 -7.83 -5.20
CA GLY A 93 0.38 -7.24 -6.43
C GLY A 93 1.50 -6.44 -7.06
N GLY A 94 2.68 -7.07 -7.16
CA GLY A 94 3.51 -6.92 -8.35
C GLY A 94 2.85 -7.58 -9.58
N SER A 95 1.53 -7.41 -9.70
CA SER A 95 0.79 -7.48 -10.94
C SER A 95 0.33 -6.05 -11.15
N GLU A 96 0.50 -5.56 -12.37
CA GLU A 96 -0.22 -4.41 -12.91
C GLU A 96 -1.62 -4.26 -12.27
N PRO A 97 -2.11 -3.02 -12.08
CA PRO A 97 -3.45 -2.80 -11.53
C PRO A 97 -4.45 -3.76 -12.19
N LEU A 98 -5.17 -4.52 -11.36
CA LEU A 98 -6.02 -5.60 -11.83
C LEU A 98 -7.21 -4.98 -12.56
N LEU A 99 -7.26 -5.16 -13.87
CA LEU A 99 -8.36 -4.66 -14.71
C LEU A 99 -9.70 -5.10 -14.11
N GLY A 100 -10.55 -4.15 -13.72
CA GLY A 100 -11.83 -4.39 -13.04
C GLY A 100 -11.84 -4.43 -11.51
N ASP A 101 -10.69 -4.26 -10.84
CA ASP A 101 -10.61 -4.00 -9.40
C ASP A 101 -10.72 -2.49 -9.14
N ILE A 102 -11.96 -2.03 -9.03
CA ILE A 102 -12.32 -0.61 -8.93
C ILE A 102 -12.19 -0.12 -7.48
N THR A 103 -12.31 -1.03 -6.52
CA THR A 103 -12.12 -0.74 -5.09
C THR A 103 -10.65 -0.67 -4.69
N GLY A 104 -9.75 -1.25 -5.50
CA GLY A 104 -8.31 -1.34 -5.23
C GLY A 104 -7.97 -2.30 -4.09
N ASP A 105 -8.86 -3.25 -3.78
CA ASP A 105 -8.68 -4.20 -2.67
C ASP A 105 -7.94 -5.49 -3.10
N GLY A 106 -7.62 -5.61 -4.38
CA GLY A 106 -6.95 -6.73 -5.02
C GLY A 106 -7.90 -7.85 -5.45
N VAL A 107 -9.23 -7.66 -5.38
CA VAL A 107 -10.23 -8.70 -5.60
C VAL A 107 -11.40 -8.19 -6.44
N ILE A 108 -11.53 -8.68 -7.68
CA ILE A 108 -12.71 -8.38 -8.51
C ILE A 108 -13.96 -9.08 -7.95
N ASN A 109 -14.90 -8.32 -7.44
CA ASN A 109 -16.14 -8.81 -6.85
C ASN A 109 -17.33 -7.83 -6.99
N SER A 110 -18.43 -8.11 -6.28
CA SER A 110 -19.66 -7.31 -6.34
C SER A 110 -19.50 -5.86 -5.84
N ALA A 111 -18.47 -5.58 -5.04
CA ALA A 111 -18.16 -4.24 -4.56
C ALA A 111 -17.70 -3.34 -5.72
N ASP A 112 -16.88 -3.85 -6.62
CA ASP A 112 -16.40 -3.14 -7.81
C ASP A 112 -17.56 -2.80 -8.75
N VAL A 113 -18.46 -3.76 -8.99
CA VAL A 113 -19.72 -3.54 -9.72
C VAL A 113 -20.55 -2.43 -9.06
N GLY A 114 -20.58 -2.40 -7.73
CA GLY A 114 -21.30 -1.38 -6.98
C GLY A 114 -20.72 0.03 -7.16
N LEU A 115 -19.38 0.16 -7.15
CA LEU A 115 -18.70 1.42 -7.40
C LEU A 115 -18.87 1.88 -8.84
N LEU A 116 -18.70 0.99 -9.82
CA LEU A 116 -18.89 1.34 -11.22
C LEU A 116 -20.32 1.83 -11.49
N LYS A 117 -21.33 1.17 -10.92
CA LYS A 117 -22.73 1.63 -11.02
C LYS A 117 -22.93 3.01 -10.40
N ARG A 118 -22.27 3.31 -9.28
CA ARG A 118 -22.32 4.65 -8.66
C ARG A 118 -21.64 5.70 -9.54
N HIS A 119 -20.55 5.33 -10.21
CA HIS A 119 -19.90 6.19 -11.19
C HIS A 119 -20.79 6.50 -12.39
N LEU A 120 -21.43 5.49 -12.98
CA LEU A 120 -22.38 5.67 -14.09
C LEU A 120 -23.61 6.52 -13.72
N LEU A 121 -23.93 6.60 -12.42
CA LEU A 121 -24.99 7.45 -11.88
C LEU A 121 -24.49 8.84 -11.46
N GLU A 122 -23.24 9.19 -11.75
CA GLU A 122 -22.58 10.44 -11.37
C GLU A 122 -22.57 10.70 -9.84
N ILE A 123 -22.66 9.63 -9.03
CA ILE A 123 -22.63 9.70 -7.56
C ILE A 123 -21.19 9.76 -7.06
N VAL A 124 -20.27 9.11 -7.76
CA VAL A 124 -18.84 9.00 -7.41
C VAL A 124 -17.99 9.22 -8.65
N THR A 125 -16.86 9.90 -8.50
CA THR A 125 -15.82 10.01 -9.52
C THR A 125 -14.75 8.95 -9.25
N LEU A 126 -14.37 8.17 -10.27
CA LEU A 126 -13.31 7.17 -10.15
C LEU A 126 -11.93 7.83 -10.32
N GLU A 127 -10.94 7.32 -9.58
CA GLU A 127 -9.58 7.88 -9.56
C GLU A 127 -8.70 7.32 -10.70
N GLU A 128 -8.98 6.11 -11.18
CA GLU A 128 -8.16 5.40 -12.18
C GLU A 128 -8.99 4.85 -13.37
N PRO A 129 -9.56 5.72 -14.23
CA PRO A 129 -10.48 5.30 -15.29
C PRO A 129 -9.89 4.33 -16.31
N SER A 130 -8.57 4.22 -16.42
CA SER A 130 -7.92 3.28 -17.35
C SER A 130 -8.04 1.81 -16.96
N ILE A 131 -8.25 1.51 -15.67
CA ILE A 131 -8.43 0.13 -15.16
C ILE A 131 -9.92 -0.26 -15.10
N ASP A 132 -10.78 0.74 -15.27
CA ASP A 132 -12.23 0.62 -15.25
C ASP A 132 -12.82 0.42 -16.66
N ASP A 133 -12.06 0.77 -17.71
CA ASP A 133 -12.36 0.51 -19.13
C ASP A 133 -11.96 -0.93 -19.51
N LEU A 134 -12.90 -1.86 -19.33
CA LEU A 134 -12.70 -3.29 -19.48
C LEU A 134 -12.68 -3.72 -20.94
N ASN A 135 -13.38 -2.99 -21.81
CA ASN A 135 -13.43 -3.28 -23.24
C ASN A 135 -12.35 -2.53 -24.06
N LYS A 136 -11.63 -1.59 -23.43
CA LYS A 136 -10.57 -0.75 -23.98
C LYS A 136 -11.02 0.17 -25.11
N ASP A 137 -12.26 0.68 -25.03
CA ASP A 137 -12.81 1.60 -26.02
C ASP A 137 -12.51 3.08 -25.73
N GLY A 138 -11.88 3.37 -24.59
CA GLY A 138 -11.49 4.69 -24.12
C GLY A 138 -12.55 5.38 -23.27
N GLY A 139 -13.69 4.74 -23.03
CA GLY A 139 -14.74 5.16 -22.11
C GLY A 139 -14.88 4.22 -20.92
N VAL A 140 -15.39 4.74 -19.80
CA VAL A 140 -15.84 3.94 -18.67
C VAL A 140 -17.35 4.07 -18.60
N ASP A 141 -18.07 3.09 -19.13
CA ASP A 141 -19.51 3.19 -19.33
C ASP A 141 -20.31 1.92 -18.94
N SER A 142 -21.58 1.88 -19.35
CA SER A 142 -22.47 0.76 -19.07
C SER A 142 -22.01 -0.60 -19.64
N ILE A 143 -21.15 -0.59 -20.67
CA ILE A 143 -20.56 -1.77 -21.28
C ILE A 143 -19.58 -2.41 -20.31
N ASP A 144 -18.69 -1.61 -19.70
CA ASP A 144 -17.75 -2.07 -18.68
C ASP A 144 -18.48 -2.63 -17.47
N CYS A 145 -19.54 -1.94 -17.02
CA CYS A 145 -20.38 -2.45 -15.93
C CYS A 145 -21.01 -3.80 -16.28
N GLY A 146 -21.40 -4.00 -17.54
CA GLY A 146 -21.94 -5.27 -18.04
C GLY A 146 -20.89 -6.39 -18.05
N LEU A 147 -19.67 -6.09 -18.49
CA LEU A 147 -18.54 -7.02 -18.49
C LEU A 147 -18.15 -7.42 -17.08
N LEU A 148 -17.98 -6.45 -16.18
CA LEU A 148 -17.66 -6.68 -14.78
C LEU A 148 -18.72 -7.54 -14.09
N THR A 149 -19.99 -7.25 -14.34
CA THR A 149 -21.10 -8.05 -13.79
C THR A 149 -21.06 -9.49 -14.30
N ARG A 150 -20.75 -9.72 -15.59
CA ARG A 150 -20.66 -11.08 -16.14
C ARG A 150 -19.48 -11.85 -15.56
N TYR A 151 -18.35 -11.17 -15.35
CA TYR A 151 -17.16 -11.78 -14.75
C TYR A 151 -17.43 -12.21 -13.30
N VAL A 152 -18.00 -11.31 -12.48
CA VAL A 152 -18.37 -11.62 -11.08
C VAL A 152 -19.41 -12.73 -10.97
N LEU A 153 -20.25 -12.91 -12.00
CA LEU A 153 -21.22 -14.01 -12.09
C LEU A 153 -20.66 -15.29 -12.72
N GLU A 154 -19.35 -15.35 -12.98
CA GLU A 154 -18.66 -16.48 -13.62
C GLU A 154 -19.27 -16.87 -14.98
N ILE A 155 -19.86 -15.89 -15.69
CA ILE A 155 -20.38 -16.06 -17.05
C ILE A 155 -19.24 -15.96 -18.07
N ILE A 156 -18.21 -15.18 -17.74
CA ILE A 156 -16.97 -15.04 -18.50
C ILE A 156 -15.79 -15.15 -17.54
N ASP A 157 -14.68 -15.70 -18.03
CA ASP A 157 -13.45 -15.89 -17.23
C ASP A 157 -12.42 -14.76 -17.46
N SER A 158 -12.70 -13.83 -18.37
CA SER A 158 -11.85 -12.68 -18.72
C SER A 158 -12.65 -11.58 -19.44
N PHE A 159 -12.08 -10.37 -19.51
CA PHE A 159 -12.61 -9.21 -20.26
C PHE A 159 -12.14 -9.19 -21.71
#